data_AF-A0A6A7LFS9-F1
#
_entry.id   AF-A0A6A7LFS9-F1
#
_cell.length_a   1.000
_cell.length_b   1.000
_cell.length_c   1.000
_cell.angle_alpha   90.00
_cell.angle_beta   90.00
_cell.angle_gamma   90.00
#
_symmetry.space_group_name_H-M   'P 1'
#
loop_
_entity.id
_entity.type
_entity.pdbx_description
1 polymer ?
#
loop_
_entity_poly.entity_id
_entity_poly.type
_entity_poly.pdbx_seq_one_letter_code
_entity_poly.pdbx_strand_id
1 'polypeptide(L)' 'MGDTNSSLKVLEAYTRDVGRGVARIDYDSMDSLTASTGDVIEIRGKRRTVAKCLPLYPSDEGKGI' A
#
# COMPACT_ATOMS: atom_id res chain seq x y z
N MET A 1 -15.62 -1.64 15.51
CA MET A 1 -14.28 -1.47 14.94
C MET A 1 -14.46 -0.95 13.53
N GLY A 2 -14.01 0.27 13.25
CA GLY A 2 -14.27 0.93 11.96
C GLY A 2 -13.49 0.25 10.83
N ASP A 3 -14.17 -0.02 9.72
CA ASP A 3 -13.52 -0.33 8.46
C ASP A 3 -12.86 0.97 7.94
N THR A 4 -11.56 1.14 8.17
CA THR A 4 -10.77 2.24 7.60
C THR A 4 -10.55 1.95 6.12
N ASN A 5 -11.55 2.27 5.29
CA ASN A 5 -11.59 1.84 3.89
C ASN A 5 -11.30 3.05 2.97
N SER A 6 -10.05 3.18 2.53
CA SER A 6 -9.60 4.23 1.60
C SER A 6 -9.44 3.66 0.19
N SER A 7 -10.07 4.30 -0.82
CA SER A 7 -9.88 3.88 -2.21
C SER A 7 -8.60 4.49 -2.78
N LEU A 8 -7.60 3.64 -3.00
CA LEU A 8 -6.32 4.03 -3.61
C LEU A 8 -6.23 3.52 -5.05
N LYS A 9 -5.44 4.20 -5.87
CA LYS A 9 -5.20 3.79 -7.26
C LYS A 9 -4.05 2.80 -7.29
N VAL A 10 -4.29 1.61 -7.82
CA VAL A 10 -3.24 0.58 -7.95
C VAL A 10 -2.36 0.89 -9.16
N LEU A 11 -1.05 0.96 -8.93
CA LEU A 11 -0.03 1.08 -9.97
C LEU A 11 0.78 -0.22 -10.13
N GLU A 12 1.58 -0.27 -11.19
CA GLU A 12 2.48 -1.38 -11.44
C GLU A 12 3.58 -1.44 -10.36
N ALA A 13 3.85 -2.65 -9.88
CA ALA A 13 4.88 -2.86 -8.88
C ALA A 13 6.27 -2.59 -9.47
N TYR A 14 7.20 -2.11 -8.63
CA TYR A 14 8.60 -2.03 -9.02
C TYR A 14 9.11 -3.44 -9.38
N THR A 15 9.98 -3.53 -10.39
CA THR A 15 10.55 -4.82 -10.86
C THR A 15 11.15 -5.67 -9.73
N ARG A 16 11.67 -5.02 -8.69
CA ARG A 16 12.24 -5.67 -7.49
C ARG A 16 11.20 -6.20 -6.50
N ASP A 17 9.97 -5.71 -6.52
CA ASP A 17 8.92 -6.08 -5.57
C ASP A 17 7.95 -7.13 -6.15
N VAL A 18 8.06 -7.41 -7.47
CA VAL A 18 7.29 -8.43 -8.16
C VAL A 18 7.46 -9.80 -7.47
N GLY A 19 6.33 -10.43 -7.14
CA GLY A 19 6.29 -11.76 -6.52
C GLY A 19 6.65 -11.81 -5.03
N ARG A 20 6.92 -10.66 -4.39
CA ARG A 20 7.32 -10.60 -2.97
C ARG A 20 6.17 -10.31 -2.00
N GLY A 21 4.96 -10.08 -2.52
CA GLY A 21 3.79 -9.76 -1.69
C GLY A 21 3.95 -8.42 -0.94
N VAL A 22 4.57 -7.44 -1.58
CA VAL A 22 4.81 -6.10 -1.03
C VAL A 22 3.87 -5.10 -1.69
N ALA A 23 3.22 -4.27 -0.89
CA ALA A 23 2.46 -3.11 -1.34
C ALA A 23 3.19 -1.86 -0.87
N ARG A 24 3.56 -0.99 -1.81
CA ARG A 24 4.14 0.30 -1.48
C ARG A 24 3.08 1.37 -1.46
N ILE A 25 3.06 2.14 -0.38
CA ILE A 25 2.04 3.15 -0.10
C ILE A 25 2.77 4.40 0.40
N ASP A 26 2.23 5.57 0.09
CA ASP A 26 2.70 6.84 0.61
C ASP A 26 2.35 7.01 2.11
N TYR A 27 3.04 7.92 2.80
CA TYR A 27 2.79 8.15 4.22
C TYR A 27 1.40 8.72 4.51
N ASP A 28 0.84 9.56 3.64
CA ASP A 28 -0.50 10.15 3.86
C ASP A 28 -1.60 9.07 3.83
N SER A 29 -1.48 8.13 2.90
CA SER A 29 -2.36 6.97 2.78
C SER A 29 -2.15 5.98 3.92
N MET A 30 -0.91 5.76 4.37
CA MET A 30 -0.62 4.93 5.55
C MET A 30 -1.25 5.52 6.81
N ASP A 31 -1.11 6.82 7.04
CA ASP A 31 -1.71 7.54 8.15
C ASP A 31 -3.24 7.45 8.10
N SER A 32 -3.82 7.65 6.90
CA SER A 32 -5.26 7.50 6.67
C SER A 32 -5.77 6.09 6.97
N LEU A 33 -4.96 5.06 6.73
CA LEU A 33 -5.26 3.66 7.00
C LEU A 33 -4.87 3.22 8.42
N THR A 34 -4.21 4.10 9.19
CA THR A 34 -3.59 3.76 10.49
C THR A 34 -2.66 2.55 10.39
N ALA A 35 -1.95 2.42 9.28
CA ALA A 35 -1.03 1.33 8.99
C ALA A 35 0.42 1.79 9.19
N SER A 36 1.28 0.92 9.74
CA SER A 36 2.71 1.20 9.88
C SER A 36 3.55 0.45 8.85
N THR A 37 4.79 0.90 8.66
CA THR A 37 5.76 0.18 7.83
C THR A 37 6.02 -1.20 8.41
N GLY A 38 5.84 -2.24 7.60
CA GLY A 38 6.03 -3.65 7.98
C GLY A 38 4.74 -4.37 8.35
N ASP A 39 3.62 -3.64 8.54
CA ASP A 39 2.32 -4.25 8.79
C ASP A 39 1.80 -4.99 7.56
N VAL A 40 0.87 -5.92 7.80
CA VAL A 40 0.16 -6.62 6.75
C VAL A 40 -1.19 -5.96 6.54
N ILE A 41 -1.46 -5.54 5.32
CA ILE A 41 -2.72 -4.92 4.92
C ILE A 41 -3.53 -5.86 4.02
N GLU A 42 -4.85 -5.80 4.16
CA GLU A 42 -5.79 -6.49 3.26
C GLU A 42 -6.15 -5.56 2.10
N ILE A 43 -5.95 -6.04 0.87
CA ILE A 43 -6.33 -5.32 -0.35
C ILE A 43 -7.62 -5.96 -0.88
N ARG A 44 -8.69 -5.15 -0.88
CA ARG A 44 -10.02 -5.54 -1.40
C ARG A 44 -10.25 -4.92 -2.77
N GLY A 45 -9.90 -5.67 -3.82
CA GLY A 45 -10.20 -5.29 -5.22
C GLY A 45 -11.15 -6.30 -5.88
N LYS A 46 -10.88 -6.64 -7.15
CA LYS A 46 -11.56 -7.75 -7.85
C LYS A 46 -11.39 -9.09 -7.14
N ARG A 47 -10.25 -9.29 -6.49
CA ARG A 47 -9.93 -10.43 -5.62
C ARG A 47 -9.38 -9.88 -4.32
N ARG A 48 -9.63 -10.58 -3.22
CA ARG A 48 -9.01 -10.26 -1.93
C ARG A 48 -7.60 -10.85 -1.91
N THR A 49 -6.65 -10.03 -1.49
CA THR A 49 -5.26 -10.44 -1.28
C THR A 49 -4.69 -9.69 -0.09
N VAL A 50 -3.57 -10.18 0.43
CA VAL A 50 -2.82 -9.50 1.49
C VAL A 50 -1.45 -9.12 0.96
N ALA A 51 -0.88 -8.05 1.52
CA ALA A 51 0.47 -7.61 1.19
C ALA A 51 1.12 -6.94 2.40
N LYS A 52 2.45 -6.94 2.44
CA LYS A 52 3.22 -6.19 3.43
C LYS A 52 3.31 -4.73 3.02
N CYS A 53 2.90 -3.83 3.90
CA CYS A 53 2.96 -2.40 3.73
C CYS A 53 4.42 -1.92 3.86
N LEU A 54 4.93 -1.27 2.82
CA LEU A 54 6.24 -0.60 2.83
C LEU A 54 6.11 0.82 2.28
N PRO A 55 6.97 1.76 2.69
CA PRO A 55 6.93 3.11 2.14
C PRO A 55 7.34 3.13 0.67
N LEU A 56 6.81 4.10 -0.07
CA LEU A 56 7.33 4.44 -1.39
C LEU A 56 8.80 4.82 -1.32
N TYR A 57 9.47 4.71 -2.47
CA TYR A 57 10.83 5.25 -2.56
C TYR A 57 10.79 6.78 -2.47
N PRO A 58 11.81 7.43 -1.89
CA PRO A 58 11.88 8.89 -1.82
C PRO A 58 11.76 9.57 -3.19
N SER A 59 12.12 8.86 -4.27
CA SER A 59 11.98 9.33 -5.65
C SER A 59 10.54 9.39 -6.16
N ASP A 60 9.60 8.70 -5.49
CA ASP A 60 8.18 8.64 -5.82
C ASP A 60 7.28 9.18 -4.70
N GLU A 61 7.84 9.62 -3.57
CA GLU A 61 7.12 10.34 -2.52
C GLU A 61 6.49 11.64 -3.07
N GLY A 62 5.25 11.91 -2.68
CA GLY A 62 4.52 13.13 -3.06
C GLY A 62 3.83 13.08 -4.42
N LYS A 63 3.84 11.94 -5.12
CA LYS A 63 3.09 11.79 -6.39
C LYS A 63 1.60 11.51 -6.21
N GLY A 64 1.12 11.33 -4.98
CA GLY A 64 -0.30 11.05 -4.68
C GLY A 64 -0.77 9.73 -5.31
N ILE A 65 0.11 8.72 -5.30
CA ILE A 65 -0.08 7.41 -5.93
C ILE A 65 0.19 6.29 -4.93
#